data_AF-A0A534AET6-F1
#
_entry.id   AF-A0A534AET6-F1
#
_cell.length_a   1.000
_cell.length_b   1.000
_cell.length_c   1.000
_cell.angle_alpha   90.00
_cell.angle_beta   90.00
_cell.angle_gamma   90.00
#
_symmetry.space_group_name_H-M   'P 1'
#
loop_
_entity.id
_entity.type
_entity.pdbx_description
1 polymer ?
#
loop_
_entity_poly.entity_id
_entity_poly.type
_entity_poly.pdbx_seq_one_letter_code
_entity_poly.pdbx_strand_id
1 'polypeptide(L)'
;ETVVPQRILSQAQIFAARAEVLNLHLAPALEEYIVQFVLGTRTPKAYGNDLTRWIAYGASPRGTIALDRCARAHAWLAGRDFVTPEDVHTVAPDVLRHRVLLSYEAEAEGVTSDRVISALLDRVPLP
;
A
#
# COMPACT_ATOMS: atom_id res chain seq x y z
N GLU A 1 28.50 -6.22 17.47
CA GLU A 1 27.82 -6.65 18.72
C GLU A 1 26.34 -6.83 18.45
N THR A 2 25.73 -7.90 18.96
CA THR A 2 24.28 -8.09 18.94
C THR A 2 23.65 -7.16 19.97
N VAL A 3 22.89 -6.17 19.51
CA VAL A 3 22.13 -5.28 20.38
C VAL A 3 21.03 -6.11 21.05
N VAL A 4 21.17 -6.35 22.36
CA VAL A 4 20.13 -7.01 23.14
C VAL A 4 19.04 -5.98 23.43
N PRO A 5 17.79 -6.19 22.98
CA PRO A 5 16.72 -5.22 23.20
C PRO A 5 16.44 -5.10 24.71
N GLN A 6 16.47 -3.87 25.22
CA GLN A 6 16.26 -3.57 26.64
C GLN A 6 14.84 -3.89 27.13
N ARG A 7 13.88 -4.00 26.20
CA ARG A 7 12.48 -4.32 26.48
C ARG A 7 12.01 -5.41 25.54
N ILE A 8 11.70 -6.56 26.12
CA ILE A 8 11.13 -7.69 25.40
C ILE A 8 9.61 -7.60 25.53
N LEU A 9 8.91 -7.49 24.40
CA LEU A 9 7.45 -7.59 24.37
C LEU A 9 7.05 -9.05 24.59
N SER A 10 6.10 -9.27 25.48
CA SER A 10 5.50 -10.60 25.65
C SER A 10 4.64 -10.95 24.45
N GLN A 11 4.42 -12.25 24.24
CA GLN A 11 3.49 -12.73 23.22
C GLN A 11 2.10 -12.08 23.36
N ALA A 12 1.59 -11.94 24.58
CA ALA A 12 0.31 -11.31 24.86
C ALA A 12 0.28 -9.84 24.41
N GLN A 13 1.36 -9.09 24.63
CA GLN A 13 1.49 -7.70 24.18
C GLN A 13 1.47 -7.59 22.65
N ILE A 14 2.11 -8.53 21.95
CA ILE A 14 2.09 -8.55 20.47
C ILE A 14 0.67 -8.84 19.95
N PHE A 15 -0.05 -9.81 20.54
CA PHE A 15 -1.42 -10.10 20.14
C PHE A 15 -2.38 -8.95 20.46
N ALA A 16 -2.21 -8.27 21.59
CA ALA A 16 -2.97 -7.06 21.93
C ALA A 16 -2.73 -5.96 20.89
N ALA A 17 -1.46 -5.64 20.58
CA ALA A 17 -1.10 -4.65 19.58
C ALA A 17 -1.69 -4.99 18.19
N ARG A 18 -1.67 -6.27 17.79
CA ARG A 18 -2.31 -6.71 16.54
C ARG A 18 -3.81 -6.44 16.52
N ALA A 19 -4.51 -6.66 17.63
CA ALA A 19 -5.93 -6.38 17.74
C ALA A 19 -6.20 -4.86 17.71
N GLU A 20 -5.39 -4.06 18.41
CA GLU A 20 -5.48 -2.60 18.40
C GLU A 20 -5.30 -2.02 17.00
N VAL A 21 -4.26 -2.47 16.27
CA VAL A 21 -4.03 -2.07 14.87
C VAL A 21 -5.24 -2.38 13.99
N LEU A 22 -5.85 -3.56 14.14
CA LEU A 22 -7.01 -3.95 13.33
C LEU A 22 -8.29 -3.16 13.68
N ASN A 23 -8.37 -2.62 14.89
CA ASN A 23 -9.53 -1.83 15.36
C ASN A 23 -9.40 -0.33 15.08
N LEU A 24 -8.22 0.14 14.64
CA LEU A 24 -7.96 1.55 14.34
C LEU A 24 -8.91 2.06 13.25
N HIS A 25 -9.47 3.26 13.37
CA HIS A 25 -10.53 3.70 12.47
C HIS A 25 -10.02 3.94 11.02
N LEU A 26 -10.72 3.40 10.03
CA LEU A 26 -10.53 3.70 8.62
C LEU A 26 -11.86 4.23 8.06
N ALA A 27 -11.83 5.45 7.51
CA ALA A 27 -13.03 6.06 6.95
C ALA A 27 -13.48 5.31 5.67
N PRO A 28 -14.80 5.15 5.41
CA PRO A 28 -15.31 4.45 4.22
C PRO A 28 -14.76 5.00 2.90
N ALA A 29 -14.56 6.32 2.80
CA ALA A 29 -13.99 6.95 1.60
C ALA A 29 -12.53 6.52 1.37
N LEU A 30 -11.76 6.26 2.44
CA LEU A 30 -10.40 5.76 2.34
C LEU A 30 -10.35 4.25 2.04
N GLU A 31 -11.33 3.47 2.52
CA GLU A 31 -11.51 2.07 2.09
C GLU A 31 -11.75 2.00 0.58
N GLU A 32 -12.66 2.83 0.07
CA GLU A 32 -12.95 2.92 -1.36
C GLU A 32 -11.72 3.38 -2.15
N TYR A 33 -11.00 4.38 -1.65
CA TYR A 33 -9.73 4.80 -2.25
C TYR A 33 -8.73 3.64 -2.39
N ILE A 34 -8.50 2.84 -1.34
CA ILE A 34 -7.57 1.69 -1.40
C ILE A 34 -8.03 0.68 -2.46
N VAL A 35 -9.34 0.43 -2.56
CA VAL A 35 -9.90 -0.45 -3.60
C VAL A 35 -9.66 0.13 -4.99
N GLN A 36 -10.00 1.40 -5.22
CA GLN A 36 -9.80 2.08 -6.50
C GLN A 36 -8.33 2.14 -6.90
N PHE A 37 -7.44 2.37 -5.95
CA PHE A 37 -6.00 2.39 -6.17
C PHE A 37 -5.48 1.02 -6.66
N VAL A 38 -5.89 -0.07 -6.00
CA VAL A 38 -5.54 -1.43 -6.43
C VAL A 38 -6.19 -1.77 -7.78
N LEU A 39 -7.44 -1.36 -8.02
CA LEU A 39 -8.07 -1.50 -9.33
C LEU A 39 -7.35 -0.69 -10.41
N GLY A 40 -6.78 0.47 -10.09
CA GLY A 40 -5.95 1.26 -11.00
C GLY A 40 -4.72 0.51 -11.51
N THR A 41 -4.17 -0.41 -10.72
CA THR A 41 -3.11 -1.32 -11.19
C THR A 41 -3.62 -2.37 -12.19
N ARG A 42 -4.92 -2.70 -12.17
CA ARG A 42 -5.54 -3.76 -13.00
C ARG A 42 -6.22 -3.20 -14.24
N THR A 43 -6.78 -2.01 -14.15
CA THR A 43 -7.45 -1.27 -15.22
C THR A 43 -6.83 0.12 -15.38
N PRO A 44 -5.54 0.22 -15.74
CA PRO A 44 -4.79 1.47 -15.78
C PRO A 44 -5.24 2.46 -16.85
N LYS A 45 -6.09 2.04 -17.79
CA LYS A 45 -6.59 2.87 -18.89
C LYS A 45 -7.24 4.17 -18.43
N ALA A 46 -7.91 4.16 -17.28
CA ALA A 46 -8.52 5.35 -16.69
C ALA A 46 -7.48 6.40 -16.23
N TYR A 47 -6.23 5.98 -16.01
CA TYR A 47 -5.17 6.78 -15.40
C TYR A 47 -4.02 7.10 -16.36
N GLY A 48 -4.04 6.62 -17.60
CA GLY A 48 -3.07 7.01 -18.63
C GLY A 48 -2.66 5.89 -19.58
N ASN A 49 -2.31 6.28 -20.81
CA ASN A 49 -1.83 5.35 -21.83
C ASN A 49 -0.45 4.76 -21.49
N ASP A 50 0.39 5.53 -20.81
CA ASP A 50 1.68 5.08 -20.28
C ASP A 50 1.51 3.96 -19.24
N LEU A 51 0.66 4.15 -18.22
CA LEU A 51 0.36 3.10 -17.23
C LEU A 51 -0.23 1.84 -17.89
N THR A 52 -1.03 2.01 -18.94
CA THR A 52 -1.58 0.89 -19.72
C THR A 52 -0.51 0.13 -20.49
N ARG A 53 0.49 0.82 -21.02
CA ARG A 53 1.66 0.19 -21.66
C ARG A 53 2.58 -0.45 -20.64
N TRP A 54 2.75 0.19 -19.48
CA TRP A 54 3.74 -0.24 -18.48
C TRP A 54 3.31 -1.46 -17.67
N ILE A 55 2.02 -1.62 -17.39
CA ILE A 55 1.55 -2.71 -16.53
C ILE A 55 1.07 -3.90 -17.36
N ALA A 56 1.76 -5.03 -17.23
CA ALA A 56 1.31 -6.30 -17.79
C ALA A 56 0.25 -6.99 -16.90
N TYR A 57 0.43 -6.93 -15.59
CA TYR A 57 -0.52 -7.52 -14.64
C TYR A 57 -0.56 -6.74 -13.32
N GLY A 58 -1.76 -6.36 -12.90
CA GLY A 58 -1.99 -5.60 -11.66
C GLY A 58 -2.01 -6.44 -10.39
N ALA A 59 -2.05 -5.75 -9.25
CA ALA A 59 -2.11 -6.39 -7.94
C ALA A 59 -3.44 -7.13 -7.73
N SER A 60 -3.37 -8.31 -7.09
CA SER A 60 -4.55 -9.09 -6.69
C SER A 60 -5.32 -8.42 -5.53
N PRO A 61 -6.54 -8.87 -5.17
CA PRO A 61 -7.27 -8.36 -3.99
C PRO A 61 -6.47 -8.44 -2.67
N ARG A 62 -5.44 -9.29 -2.60
CA ARG A 62 -4.51 -9.34 -1.46
C ARG A 62 -3.72 -8.02 -1.29
N GLY A 63 -3.55 -7.24 -2.35
CA GLY A 63 -2.97 -5.90 -2.31
C GLY A 63 -3.82 -4.93 -1.48
N THR A 64 -5.15 -4.96 -1.66
CA THR A 64 -6.10 -4.13 -0.90
C THR A 64 -6.01 -4.44 0.60
N ILE A 65 -6.06 -5.73 0.96
CA ILE A 65 -5.97 -6.18 2.36
C ILE A 65 -4.62 -5.80 2.99
N ALA A 66 -3.54 -5.89 2.21
CA ALA A 66 -2.21 -5.53 2.69
C ALA A 66 -2.08 -4.02 2.91
N LEU A 67 -2.57 -3.19 1.98
CA LEU A 67 -2.58 -1.72 2.12
C LEU A 67 -3.37 -1.30 3.35
N ASP A 68 -4.58 -1.82 3.54
CA ASP A 68 -5.42 -1.55 4.71
C ASP A 68 -4.68 -1.85 6.03
N ARG A 69 -4.12 -3.06 6.16
CA ARG A 69 -3.40 -3.47 7.38
C ARG A 69 -2.13 -2.67 7.61
N CYS A 70 -1.35 -2.40 6.56
CA CYS A 70 -0.11 -1.64 6.67
C CYS A 70 -0.38 -0.17 6.99
N ALA A 71 -1.41 0.43 6.40
CA ALA A 71 -1.79 1.82 6.70
C ALA A 71 -2.28 1.98 8.14
N ARG A 72 -3.09 1.03 8.65
CA ARG A 72 -3.47 1.00 10.07
C ARG A 72 -2.28 0.82 10.99
N ALA A 73 -1.35 -0.08 10.65
CA ALA A 73 -0.14 -0.29 11.44
C ALA A 73 0.74 0.96 11.46
N HIS A 74 0.87 1.65 10.32
CA HIS A 74 1.63 2.89 10.21
C HIS A 74 1.02 4.01 11.07
N ALA A 75 -0.30 4.20 11.00
CA ALA A 75 -1.02 5.16 11.84
C ALA A 75 -0.91 4.84 13.34
N TRP A 76 -1.07 3.56 13.71
CA TRP A 76 -0.95 3.09 15.10
C TRP A 76 0.46 3.32 15.66
N LEU A 77 1.50 3.00 14.88
CA LEU A 77 2.90 3.25 15.27
C LEU A 77 3.22 4.74 15.39
N ALA A 78 2.50 5.59 14.66
CA ALA A 78 2.57 7.05 14.79
C ALA A 78 1.73 7.60 15.98
N GLY A 79 1.12 6.72 16.78
CA GLY A 79 0.32 7.11 17.95
C GLY A 79 -1.05 7.70 17.63
N ARG A 80 -1.54 7.51 16.40
CA ARG A 80 -2.87 7.95 15.96
C ARG A 80 -3.92 6.85 16.12
N ASP A 81 -5.18 7.26 16.15
CA ASP A 81 -6.38 6.42 16.28
C ASP A 81 -7.20 6.33 14.99
N PHE A 82 -6.79 7.03 13.94
CA PHE A 82 -7.37 6.94 12.59
C PHE A 82 -6.30 6.95 11.48
N VAL A 83 -6.63 6.32 10.37
CA VAL A 83 -5.79 6.28 9.15
C VAL A 83 -6.01 7.52 8.31
N THR A 84 -4.94 8.06 7.76
CA THR A 84 -4.92 9.17 6.81
C THR A 84 -4.50 8.69 5.42
N PRO A 85 -4.79 9.45 4.34
CA PRO A 85 -4.27 9.14 3.01
C PRO A 85 -2.74 8.98 2.96
N GLU A 86 -2.01 9.76 3.75
CA GLU A 86 -0.55 9.71 3.83
C GLU A 86 -0.04 8.35 4.33
N ASP A 87 -0.77 7.69 5.23
CA ASP A 87 -0.42 6.33 5.68
C ASP A 87 -0.46 5.32 4.54
N VAL A 88 -1.50 5.42 3.69
CA VAL A 88 -1.67 4.54 2.53
C VAL A 88 -0.57 4.81 1.51
N HIS A 89 -0.28 6.08 1.24
CA HIS A 89 0.77 6.49 0.30
C HIS A 89 2.15 6.02 0.75
N THR A 90 2.45 6.17 2.04
CA THR A 90 3.75 5.79 2.62
C THR A 90 4.04 4.30 2.45
N VAL A 91 3.03 3.44 2.67
CA VAL A 91 3.21 1.98 2.61
C VAL A 91 2.98 1.39 1.21
N ALA A 92 2.42 2.17 0.27
CA ALA A 92 2.06 1.69 -1.06
C ALA A 92 3.24 1.07 -1.85
N PRO A 93 4.44 1.69 -1.90
CA PRO A 93 5.58 1.10 -2.60
C PRO A 93 5.96 -0.28 -2.04
N ASP A 94 6.03 -0.41 -0.71
CA ASP A 94 6.40 -1.67 -0.04
C ASP A 94 5.37 -2.77 -0.29
N VAL A 95 4.08 -2.41 -0.28
CA VAL A 95 3.00 -3.37 -0.49
C VAL A 95 2.90 -3.79 -1.96
N LEU A 96 3.09 -2.88 -2.91
CA LEU A 96 2.74 -3.11 -4.32
C LEU A 96 3.91 -3.42 -5.25
N ARG A 97 5.16 -3.08 -4.92
CA ARG A 97 6.29 -3.24 -5.86
C ARG A 97 6.46 -4.65 -6.42
N HIS A 98 6.14 -5.65 -5.61
CA HIS A 98 6.24 -7.07 -5.92
C HIS A 98 4.90 -7.69 -6.36
N ARG A 99 3.88 -6.85 -6.59
CA ARG A 99 2.51 -7.25 -6.95
C ARG A 99 2.06 -6.68 -8.28
N VAL A 100 2.82 -5.73 -8.85
CA VAL A 100 2.60 -5.17 -10.17
C VAL A 100 3.68 -5.72 -11.09
N LEU A 101 3.28 -6.47 -12.12
CA LEU A 101 4.18 -6.98 -13.14
C LEU A 101 4.23 -5.99 -14.28
N LEU A 102 5.46 -5.63 -14.66
CA LEU A 102 5.71 -4.73 -15.78
C LEU A 102 5.61 -5.47 -17.11
N SER A 103 5.31 -4.72 -18.17
CA SER A 103 5.43 -5.22 -19.53
C SER A 103 6.90 -5.28 -19.96
N TYR A 104 7.20 -6.15 -20.92
CA TYR A 104 8.53 -6.25 -21.51
C TYR A 104 9.00 -4.90 -22.10
N GLU A 105 8.09 -4.14 -22.69
CA GLU A 105 8.36 -2.80 -23.21
C GLU A 105 8.77 -1.84 -22.09
N ALA A 106 8.04 -1.83 -20.96
CA ALA A 106 8.40 -1.00 -19.81
C ALA A 106 9.77 -1.38 -19.22
N GLU A 107 10.07 -2.67 -19.10
CA GLU A 107 11.37 -3.13 -18.63
C GLU A 107 12.50 -2.67 -19.56
N ALA A 108 12.30 -2.77 -20.88
CA ALA A 108 13.25 -2.30 -21.88
C ALA A 108 13.45 -0.77 -21.85
N GLU A 109 12.41 -0.01 -21.51
CA GLU A 109 12.46 1.45 -21.30
C GLU A 109 13.05 1.86 -19.93
N GLY A 110 13.41 0.91 -19.07
CA GLY A 110 13.95 1.18 -17.73
C GLY A 110 12.90 1.68 -16.73
N VAL A 111 11.62 1.41 -16.97
CA VAL A 111 10.53 1.70 -16.03
C VAL A 111 10.61 0.73 -14.85
N THR A 112 10.38 1.25 -13.64
CA THR A 112 10.38 0.46 -12.41
C THR A 112 8.98 0.38 -11.81
N SER A 113 8.71 -0.65 -10.99
CA SER A 113 7.45 -0.75 -10.25
C SER A 113 7.23 0.47 -9.34
N ASP A 114 8.28 1.02 -8.72
CA ASP A 114 8.16 2.24 -7.90
C ASP A 114 7.72 3.44 -8.75
N ARG A 115 8.21 3.57 -9.99
CA ARG A 115 7.77 4.63 -10.92
C ARG A 115 6.30 4.47 -11.31
N VAL A 116 5.86 3.24 -11.57
CA VAL A 116 4.45 2.94 -11.85
C VAL A 116 3.56 3.29 -10.65
N ILE A 117 3.98 2.90 -9.44
CA ILE A 117 3.22 3.16 -8.21
C ILE A 117 3.15 4.66 -7.93
N SER A 118 4.25 5.39 -8.07
CA SER A 118 4.26 6.87 -7.95
C SER A 118 3.30 7.51 -8.95
N ALA A 119 3.36 7.12 -10.22
CA ALA A 119 2.46 7.66 -11.24
C ALA A 119 0.98 7.33 -10.97
N LEU A 120 0.68 6.19 -10.36
CA LEU A 120 -0.67 5.88 -9.89
C LEU A 120 -1.08 6.74 -8.69
N LEU A 121 -0.19 6.94 -7.70
CA LEU A 121 -0.47 7.78 -6.52
C LEU A 121 -0.80 9.23 -6.92
N ASP A 122 -0.12 9.74 -7.94
CA ASP A 122 -0.33 11.10 -8.48
C ASP A 122 -1.67 11.25 -9.22
N ARG A 123 -2.26 10.15 -9.71
CA ARG A 123 -3.40 10.18 -10.65
C ARG A 123 -4.69 9.62 -10.09
N VAL A 124 -4.62 8.76 -9.08
CA VAL A 124 -5.79 8.28 -8.36
C VAL A 124 -6.16 9.35 -7.33
N PRO A 125 -7.34 10.01 -7.46
CA PRO A 125 -7.71 11.12 -6.60
C PRO A 125 -7.87 10.64 -5.15
N LEU A 126 -7.37 11.47 -4.21
CA LEU A 126 -7.60 11.27 -2.79
C LEU A 126 -9.08 11.55 -2.43
N PRO A 127 -9.62 10.87 -1.40
CA PRO A 127 -10.97 11.11 -0.89
C PRO A 127 -11.12 12.48 -0.18
#